data_AF-A0A843JMZ1-F1
#
_entry.id   AF-A0A843JMZ1-F1
#
_cell.length_a   1.000
_cell.length_b   1.000
_cell.length_c   1.000
_cell.angle_alpha   90.00
_cell.angle_beta   90.00
_cell.angle_gamma   90.00
#
_symmetry.space_group_name_H-M   'P 1'
#
loop_
_entity.id
_entity.type
_entity.pdbx_description
1 polymer ?
#
loop_
_entity_poly.entity_id
_entity_poly.type
_entity_poly.pdbx_seq_one_letter_code
_entity_poly.pdbx_strand_id
1 'polypeptide(L)' 'MNKWLELILGIILLVGVVALVFPGMPMQSWGYAAWTVLKGGLTWIVAITGLVLIILGISEIKG' A
#
# COMPACT_ATOMS: atom_id res chain seq x y z
N MET A 1 25.67 -15.32 0.80
CA MET A 1 24.38 -15.39 0.08
C MET A 1 24.06 -16.85 -0.17
N ASN A 2 23.54 -17.53 0.85
CA ASN A 2 23.08 -18.90 0.68
C ASN A 2 21.65 -18.81 0.14
N LYS A 3 21.45 -19.07 -1.15
CA LYS A 3 20.17 -18.92 -1.85
C LYS A 3 19.05 -19.69 -1.14
N TRP A 4 19.38 -20.82 -0.52
CA TRP A 4 18.45 -21.62 0.27
C TRP A 4 18.01 -20.92 1.57
N LEU A 5 18.92 -20.20 2.23
CA LEU A 5 18.61 -19.43 3.43
C LEU A 5 17.71 -18.24 3.10
N GLU A 6 18.00 -17.52 2.01
CA GLU A 6 17.17 -16.41 1.52
C GLU A 6 15.74 -16.88 1.18
N LEU A 7 15.61 -18.04 0.53
CA LEU A 7 14.33 -18.64 0.22
C LEU A 7 13.53 -19.01 1.48
N ILE A 8 14.16 -19.71 2.44
CA ILE A 8 13.50 -20.13 3.68
C ILE A 8 13.07 -18.92 4.51
N LEU A 9 13.93 -17.90 4.63
CA LEU A 9 13.59 -16.66 5.34
C LEU A 9 12.41 -15.94 4.67
N GLY A 10 12.38 -15.87 3.34
CA GLY A 10 11.25 -15.30 2.61
C GLY A 10 9.93 -16.03 2.89
N ILE A 11 9.94 -17.36 2.90
CA ILE A 11 8.75 -18.17 3.23
C ILE A 11 8.31 -17.94 4.67
N ILE A 12 9.24 -17.93 5.64
CA ILE A 12 8.92 -17.68 7.05
C ILE A 12 8.29 -16.30 7.23
N LEU A 13 8.81 -15.27 6.58
CA LEU A 13 8.26 -13.92 6.66
C LEU A 13 6.85 -13.86 6.07
N LEU A 14 6.64 -14.47 4.89
CA LEU A 14 5.33 -14.49 4.24
C LEU A 14 4.28 -15.22 5.10
N VAL A 15 4.63 -16.43 5.54
CA VAL A 15 3.73 -17.26 6.38
C VAL A 15 3.49 -16.58 7.73
N GLY A 16 4.52 -15.97 8.33
CA GLY A 16 4.39 -15.24 9.59
C GLY A 16 3.40 -14.07 9.50
N VAL A 17 3.45 -13.30 8.41
CA VAL A 17 2.46 -12.23 8.19
C VAL A 17 1.05 -12.80 8.07
N VAL A 18 0.86 -13.87 7.30
CA VAL A 18 -0.47 -14.50 7.15
C VAL A 18 -0.98 -15.03 8.49
N ALA A 19 -0.16 -15.76 9.23
CA ALA A 19 -0.52 -16.37 10.50
C ALA A 19 -0.81 -15.36 11.62
N LEU A 20 -0.27 -14.14 11.53
CA LEU A 20 -0.46 -13.11 12.57
C LEU A 20 -1.52 -12.08 12.21
N VAL A 21 -1.68 -11.73 10.94
CA VAL A 21 -2.42 -10.52 10.51
C VAL A 21 -3.77 -10.83 9.85
N PHE A 22 -4.02 -12.09 9.46
CA PHE A 22 -5.31 -12.45 8.86
C PHE A 22 -6.49 -12.29 9.83
N PRO A 23 -7.73 -12.18 9.31
CA PRO A 23 -8.93 -12.14 10.15
C PRO A 23 -8.99 -13.31 11.14
N GLY A 24 -9.20 -13.01 12.42
CA GLY A 24 -9.21 -13.98 13.52
C GLY A 24 -7.84 -14.21 14.18
N MET A 25 -6.77 -13.60 13.68
CA MET A 25 -5.42 -13.75 14.22
C MET A 25 -5.03 -12.61 15.19
N PRO A 26 -4.03 -12.82 16.07
CA PRO A 26 -3.72 -11.88 17.16
C PRO A 26 -3.36 -10.45 16.74
N MET A 27 -2.81 -10.26 15.52
CA MET A 27 -2.39 -8.96 14.98
C MET A 27 -3.28 -8.50 13.82
N GLN A 28 -4.53 -8.95 13.76
CA GLN A 28 -5.50 -8.54 12.72
C GLN A 28 -5.62 -7.00 12.57
N SER A 29 -5.44 -6.24 13.65
CA SER A 29 -5.44 -4.77 13.64
C SER A 29 -4.38 -4.17 12.71
N TRP A 30 -3.25 -4.83 12.51
CA TRP A 30 -2.18 -4.37 11.61
C TRP A 30 -2.61 -4.46 10.15
N GLY A 31 -3.41 -5.46 9.81
CA GLY A 31 -3.98 -5.62 8.47
C GLY A 31 -4.97 -4.51 8.15
N TYR A 32 -5.81 -4.14 9.11
CA TYR A 32 -6.72 -2.99 8.98
C TYR A 32 -5.96 -1.67 8.86
N ALA A 33 -4.89 -1.48 9.62
CA ALA A 33 -4.04 -0.29 9.53
C ALA A 33 -3.39 -0.19 8.13
N ALA A 34 -2.79 -1.28 7.63
CA ALA A 34 -2.20 -1.33 6.30
C ALA A 34 -3.23 -1.01 5.21
N TRP A 35 -4.43 -1.58 5.31
CA TRP A 35 -5.53 -1.30 4.38
C TRP A 35 -6.00 0.16 4.43
N THR A 36 -6.08 0.73 5.62
CA THR A 36 -6.44 2.14 5.83
C THR A 36 -5.41 3.08 5.20
N VAL A 37 -4.11 2.79 5.39
CA VAL A 37 -3.02 3.56 4.77
C VAL A 37 -3.06 3.44 3.25
N LEU A 38 -3.24 2.23 2.72
CA LEU A 38 -3.32 2.02 1.27
C LEU A 38 -4.49 2.78 0.63
N LYS A 39 -5.68 2.72 1.24
CA LYS A 39 -6.84 3.50 0.82
C LYS A 39 -6.59 5.01 0.90
N GLY A 40 -6.04 5.48 2.02
CA GLY A 40 -5.71 6.90 2.20
C GLY A 40 -4.72 7.39 1.15
N GLY A 41 -3.65 6.62 0.91
CA GLY A 41 -2.66 6.91 -0.12
C GLY A 41 -3.27 6.97 -1.52
N LEU A 42 -4.13 6.01 -1.88
CA LEU A 42 -4.82 5.99 -3.17
C LEU A 42 -5.72 7.23 -3.35
N THR A 43 -6.46 7.61 -2.31
CA THR A 43 -7.30 8.82 -2.31
C THR A 43 -6.47 10.07 -2.59
N TRP A 44 -5.33 10.22 -1.93
CA TRP A 44 -4.44 11.37 -2.14
C TRP A 44 -3.84 11.41 -3.55
N ILE A 45 -3.43 10.26 -4.09
CA ILE A 45 -2.93 10.17 -5.48
C ILE A 45 -3.98 10.67 -6.47
N VAL A 46 -5.22 10.19 -6.34
CA VAL A 46 -6.33 10.59 -7.21
C VAL A 46 -6.62 12.09 -7.06
N ALA A 47 -6.67 12.59 -5.83
CA ALA A 47 -6.94 14.00 -5.55
C ALA A 47 -5.88 14.94 -6.16
N ILE A 48 -4.59 14.64 -5.94
CA ILE A 48 -3.48 15.45 -6.49
C ILE A 48 -3.49 15.39 -8.02
N THR A 49 -3.71 14.20 -8.60
CA THR A 49 -3.79 14.04 -10.05
C THR A 49 -4.92 14.90 -10.63
N GLY A 50 -6.10 14.89 -10.01
CA GLY A 50 -7.22 15.75 -10.42
C GLY A 50 -6.88 17.23 -10.33
N LEU A 51 -6.23 17.67 -9.24
CA LEU A 51 -5.78 19.06 -9.09
C LEU A 51 -4.78 19.47 -10.18
N VAL A 52 -3.81 18.62 -10.50
CA VAL A 52 -2.84 18.86 -11.57
C VAL A 52 -3.55 19.03 -12.92
N LEU A 53 -4.50 18.15 -13.25
CA LEU A 53 -5.27 18.23 -14.50
C LEU A 53 -6.09 19.52 -14.59
N ILE A 54 -6.71 19.96 -13.49
CA ILE A 54 -7.44 21.24 -13.45
C ILE A 54 -6.49 22.41 -13.72
N ILE A 55 -5.32 22.44 -13.08
CA ILE A 55 -4.33 23.51 -13.27
C ILE A 55 -3.85 23.56 -14.72
N LEU A 56 -3.56 22.39 -15.31
CA LEU A 56 -3.16 22.28 -16.71
C LEU A 56 -4.27 22.79 -17.65
N GLY A 57 -5.51 22.34 -17.44
CA GLY A 57 -6.64 22.80 -18.25
C GLY A 57 -6.91 24.31 -18.13
N ILE A 58 -6.78 24.89 -16.94
CA ILE A 58 -6.89 26.35 -16.77
C ILE A 58 -5.74 27.08 -17.48
N SER A 59 -4.52 26.53 -17.46
CA SER A 59 -3.38 27.10 -18.16
C SER A 59 -3.59 27.11 -19.67
N GLU A 60 -4.23 26.08 -20.22
CA GLU A 60 -4.58 26.01 -21.64
C GLU A 60 -5.67 27.01 -22.03
N ILE A 61 -6.63 27.30 -21.14
CA ILE A 61 -7.72 28.28 -21.38
C ILE A 61 -7.20 29.73 -21.34
N LYS A 62 -6.15 30.01 -20.57
CA LYS A 62 -5.59 31.36 -20.42
C LYS A 62 -4.49 31.71 -21.43
N GLY A 63 -3.98 30.74 -22.18
CA GLY A 63 -3.10 30.97 -23.34
C GLY A 63 -3.90 31.43 -24.55
#